data_AF-A0A6I2R4Z3-F1
#
_entry.id   AF-A0A6I2R4Z3-F1
#
_cell.length_a   1.000
_cell.length_b   1.000
_cell.length_c   1.000
_cell.angle_alpha   90.00
_cell.angle_beta   90.00
_cell.angle_gamma   90.00
#
_symmetry.space_group_name_H-M   'P 1'
#
loop_
_entity.id
_entity.type
_entity.pdbx_description
1 polymer ?
#
loop_
_entity_poly.entity_id
_entity_poly.type
_entity_poly.pdbx_seq_one_letter_code
_entity_poly.pdbx_strand_id
1 'polypeptide(L)' 'MFIAKDGTTISQSGPLISCSDGTSYNLYGSMLSGPGGVVDTNVSNISEVIGIVLGLHGGKRF' A
#
# COMPACT_ATOMS: atom_id res chain seq x y z
N MET A 1 -5.10 -10.00 -3.87
CA MET A 1 -3.64 -10.08 -4.14
C MET A 1 -3.38 -9.36 -5.44
N PHE A 2 -2.49 -8.38 -5.42
CA PHE A 2 -2.13 -7.52 -6.57
C PHE A 2 -0.65 -7.68 -6.86
N ILE A 3 -0.23 -7.46 -8.10
CA ILE A 3 1.18 -7.54 -8.48
C ILE A 3 1.58 -6.17 -9.02
N ALA A 4 2.54 -5.55 -8.36
CA ALA A 4 3.13 -4.28 -8.74
C ALA A 4 4.07 -4.44 -9.95
N LYS A 5 4.49 -3.31 -10.53
CA LYS A 5 5.28 -3.34 -11.78
C LYS A 5 6.69 -3.89 -11.57
N ASP A 6 7.26 -3.68 -10.40
CA ASP A 6 8.56 -4.25 -10.01
C ASP A 6 8.48 -5.76 -9.70
N GLY A 7 7.29 -6.38 -9.78
CA GLY A 7 7.03 -7.77 -9.46
C GLY A 7 6.63 -8.02 -8.00
N THR A 8 6.61 -6.98 -7.15
CA THR A 8 6.19 -7.08 -5.75
C THR A 8 4.73 -7.47 -5.67
N THR A 9 4.45 -8.54 -4.94
CA THR A 9 3.09 -8.94 -4.63
C THR A 9 2.60 -8.18 -3.42
N ILE A 10 1.40 -7.60 -3.53
CA ILE A 10 0.70 -6.90 -2.46
C ILE A 10 -0.49 -7.73 -2.02
N SER A 11 -0.55 -8.03 -0.73
CA SER A 11 -1.66 -8.72 -0.08
C SER A 11 -2.27 -7.82 0.99
N GLN A 12 -3.59 -7.87 1.11
CA GLN A 12 -4.34 -7.08 2.07
C GLN A 12 -5.01 -8.00 3.07
N SER A 13 -4.89 -7.65 4.35
CA SER A 13 -5.54 -8.33 5.47
C SER A 13 -6.04 -7.29 6.46
N GLY A 14 -7.33 -6.94 6.36
CA GLY A 14 -7.91 -5.85 7.13
C GLY A 14 -7.19 -4.52 6.86
N PRO A 15 -6.70 -3.81 7.91
CA PRO A 15 -5.95 -2.57 7.73
C PRO A 15 -4.49 -2.78 7.32
N LEU A 16 -3.97 -4.01 7.38
CA LEU A 16 -2.58 -4.34 7.05
C LEU A 16 -2.43 -4.66 5.57
N ILE A 17 -1.39 -4.11 4.96
CA ILE A 17 -0.98 -4.34 3.58
C ILE A 17 0.44 -4.88 3.63
N SER A 18 0.61 -6.13 3.24
CA SER A 18 1.90 -6.81 3.24
C SER A 18 2.41 -6.96 1.82
N CYS A 19 3.69 -6.64 1.63
CA CYS A 19 4.37 -6.74 0.35
C CYS A 19 5.39 -7.89 0.37
N SER A 20 5.58 -8.57 -0.76
CA SER A 20 6.49 -9.72 -0.85
C SER A 20 7.96 -9.37 -0.70
N ASP A 21 8.32 -8.10 -0.80
CA ASP A 21 9.66 -7.58 -0.56
C ASP A 21 9.97 -7.39 0.95
N GLY A 22 9.01 -7.73 1.81
CA GLY A 22 9.11 -7.59 3.27
C GLY A 22 8.61 -6.26 3.81
N THR A 23 8.24 -5.31 2.95
CA THR A 23 7.62 -4.06 3.40
C THR A 23 6.17 -4.29 3.80
N SER A 24 5.69 -3.46 4.73
CA SER A 24 4.29 -3.49 5.15
C SER A 24 3.80 -2.08 5.43
N TYR A 25 2.52 -1.89 5.18
CA TYR A 25 1.81 -0.63 5.39
C TYR A 25 0.59 -0.91 6.24
N ASN A 26 0.19 0.06 7.05
CA ASN A 26 -0.97 -0.07 7.91
C ASN A 26 -1.88 1.16 7.80
N LEU A 27 -3.17 0.89 7.67
CA LEU A 27 -4.21 1.91 7.61
C LEU A 27 -4.80 2.15 9.00
N TYR A 28 -4.59 3.34 9.55
CA TYR A 28 -5.16 3.81 10.80
C TYR A 28 -6.17 4.92 10.52
N GLY A 29 -7.46 4.55 10.45
CA GLY A 29 -8.51 5.49 10.02
C GLY A 29 -8.26 5.94 8.58
N SER A 30 -7.99 7.24 8.40
CA SER A 30 -7.63 7.82 7.09
C SER A 30 -6.14 7.94 6.85
N MET A 31 -5.31 7.49 7.78
CA MET A 31 -3.85 7.63 7.71
C MET A 31 -3.19 6.31 7.32
N LEU A 32 -2.45 6.33 6.22
CA LEU A 32 -1.59 5.25 5.78
C LEU A 32 -0.17 5.45 6.30
N SER A 33 0.35 4.47 7.04
CA SER A 33 1.75 4.43 7.50
C SER A 33 2.51 3.28 6.87
N GLY A 34 3.81 3.45 6.68
CA GLY A 34 4.71 2.45 6.09
C GLY A 34 6.11 2.47 6.73
N PRO A 35 7.10 1.82 6.09
CA PRO A 35 8.45 1.64 6.65
C PRO A 35 9.19 2.95 6.96
N GLY A 36 8.86 4.03 6.24
CA GLY A 36 9.45 5.36 6.41
C GLY A 36 8.61 6.34 7.25
N GLY A 37 7.54 5.86 7.90
CA GLY A 37 6.60 6.71 8.64
C GLY A 37 5.30 6.95 7.87
N VAL A 38 4.73 8.14 7.99
CA VAL A 38 3.44 8.49 7.37
C VAL A 38 3.57 8.59 5.86
N VAL A 39 2.74 7.84 5.13
CA VAL A 39 2.71 7.84 3.66
C VAL A 39 1.62 8.79 3.16
N ASP A 40 0.43 8.72 3.75
CA ASP A 40 -0.72 9.55 3.40
C ASP A 40 -1.61 9.73 4.64
N THR A 41 -2.34 10.84 4.74
CA THR A 41 -3.24 11.16 5.86
C THR A 41 -4.70 11.34 5.45
N ASN A 42 -5.02 11.23 4.17
CA ASN A 42 -6.35 11.50 3.63
C ASN A 42 -6.89 10.33 2.78
N VAL A 43 -6.62 9.11 3.21
CA VAL A 43 -7.11 7.92 2.52
C VAL A 43 -8.55 7.64 2.93
N SER A 44 -9.42 7.46 1.93
CA SER A 44 -10.86 7.27 2.17
C SER A 44 -11.28 5.81 2.22
N ASN A 45 -10.52 4.92 1.58
CA ASN A 45 -10.84 3.49 1.51
C ASN A 45 -9.61 2.63 1.23
N ILE A 46 -9.75 1.32 1.44
CA ILE A 46 -8.67 0.36 1.26
C ILE A 46 -8.22 0.23 -0.21
N SER A 47 -9.10 0.43 -1.19
CA SER A 47 -8.74 0.36 -2.61
C SER A 47 -7.77 1.48 -3.00
N GLU A 48 -7.96 2.67 -2.43
CA GLU A 48 -7.05 3.81 -2.58
C GLU A 48 -5.69 3.49 -1.95
N VAL A 49 -5.66 2.88 -0.75
CA VAL A 49 -4.41 2.40 -0.14
C VAL A 49 -3.65 1.47 -1.07
N ILE A 50 -4.34 0.48 -1.65
CA ILE A 50 -3.71 -0.47 -2.56
C ILE A 50 -3.16 0.24 -3.80
N GLY A 51 -3.88 1.23 -4.34
CA GLY A 51 -3.40 2.06 -5.44
C GLY A 51 -2.14 2.86 -5.09
N ILE A 52 -2.08 3.43 -3.89
CA ILE A 52 -0.90 4.15 -3.38
C ILE A 52 0.29 3.19 -3.27
N VAL A 53 0.10 2.04 -2.61
CA VAL A 53 1.16 1.04 -2.43
C VAL A 53 1.64 0.49 -3.77
N LEU A 54 0.73 0.17 -4.70
CA LEU A 54 1.09 -0.20 -6.08
C LEU A 54 1.93 0.88 -6.77
N GLY A 55 1.62 2.16 -6.54
CA GLY A 55 2.38 3.28 -7.05
C GLY A 55 3.79 3.37 -6.47
N LEU A 56 3.98 3.03 -5.20
CA LEU A 56 5.30 2.97 -4.56
C LEU A 56 6.18 1.83 -5.13
N HIS A 57 5.58 0.69 -5.47
CA HIS A 57 6.27 -0.49 -6.02
C HIS A 57 6.32 -0.52 -7.57
N GLY A 58 6.44 0.66 -8.21
CA GLY A 58 6.74 0.74 -9.65
C GLY A 58 5.99 1.79 -10.46
N GLY A 59 5.35 2.76 -9.82
CA GLY A 59 4.74 3.93 -10.46
C GLY A 59 3.37 3.66 -11.08
N LYS A 60 2.51 4.68 -11.07
CA LYS A 60 1.11 4.64 -11.53
C LYS A 60 0.95 3.91 -12.87
N ARG A 61 0.21 2.79 -12.89
CA ARG A 61 -0.56 2.41 -14.07
C ARG A 61 -1.83 3.26 -14.04
N PHE A 62 -1.88 4.22 -14.97
CA PHE A 62 -3.10 4.89 -15.39
C PHE A 62 -4.09 3.86 -15.94
#